data_AF-A0A838SRN9-F1
#
_entry.id   AF-A0A838SRN9-F1
#
_cell.length_a   1.000
_cell.length_b   1.000
_cell.length_c   1.000
_cell.angle_alpha   90.00
_cell.angle_beta   90.00
_cell.angle_gamma   90.00
#
_symmetry.space_group_name_H-M   'P 1'
#
loop_
_entity.id
_entity.type
_entity.pdbx_description
1 polymer ?
#
loop_
_entity_poly.entity_id
_entity_poly.type
_entity_poly.pdbx_seq_one_letter_code
_entity_poly.pdbx_strand_id
1 'polypeptide(L)'
;MTEIGTDWRVVDGVATAWFDAPSLIEGAALAGRIVELSAEIVVDLRATGMRVRLDSDEHAEAVSAAARDLGLAANPAVLQHLSVVFESANPTVVRRFWQRVLDYAPGEDGGLADPLRRDPAIRIRQSTEPRPLRNRIHLDVVRPAAAVEQASLGEASGPFGVCHTDPDGNEVDLVPGKALGERIGTADWQAVFSAMACYRTTSPTQQRDLAAAAAALADDTGFPLLVDLRPGLVIIDSGKDQWEDDAHGL
;
A
#
# COMPACT_ATOMS: atom_id res chain seq x y z
N MET A 1 -7.08 -16.72 23.04
CA MET A 1 -6.35 -15.62 22.39
C MET A 1 -5.08 -15.46 23.19
N THR A 2 -3.94 -15.86 22.62
CA THR A 2 -2.61 -15.60 23.18
C THR A 2 -2.49 -14.10 23.42
N GLU A 3 -1.99 -13.67 24.58
CA GLU A 3 -1.70 -12.25 24.80
C GLU A 3 -0.65 -11.82 23.78
N ILE A 4 -1.08 -11.08 22.76
CA ILE A 4 -0.16 -10.45 21.83
C ILE A 4 0.57 -9.36 22.65
N GLY A 5 1.90 -9.42 22.71
CA GLY A 5 2.71 -8.53 23.56
C GLY A 5 2.40 -7.04 23.37
N THR A 6 2.88 -6.19 24.28
CA THR A 6 2.56 -4.75 24.34
C THR A 6 2.85 -3.97 23.06
N ASP A 7 3.71 -4.49 22.20
CA ASP A 7 4.15 -3.89 20.94
C ASP A 7 3.08 -3.96 19.83
N TRP A 8 2.16 -4.91 19.91
CA TRP A 8 1.27 -5.28 18.81
C TRP A 8 -0.18 -4.91 19.09
N ARG A 9 -0.93 -4.56 18.04
CA ARG A 9 -2.39 -4.38 18.09
C ARG A 9 -3.05 -5.18 16.98
N VAL A 10 -4.25 -5.69 17.24
CA VAL A 10 -5.12 -6.18 16.17
C VAL A 10 -5.85 -4.97 15.57
N VAL A 11 -5.56 -4.65 14.32
CA VAL A 11 -6.16 -3.52 13.60
C VAL A 11 -6.90 -4.08 12.38
N ASP A 12 -8.22 -3.89 12.32
CA ASP A 12 -9.11 -4.49 11.31
C ASP A 12 -8.89 -6.02 11.12
N GLY A 13 -8.67 -6.73 12.24
CA GLY A 13 -8.45 -8.18 12.24
C GLY A 13 -7.01 -8.65 11.95
N VAL A 14 -6.07 -7.73 11.71
CA VAL A 14 -4.67 -8.06 11.40
C VAL A 14 -3.73 -7.69 12.55
N ALA A 15 -2.88 -8.63 12.97
CA ALA A 15 -1.83 -8.35 13.94
C ALA A 15 -0.81 -7.37 13.33
N THR A 16 -0.75 -6.16 13.88
CA THR A 16 0.02 -5.04 13.35
C THR A 16 0.87 -4.41 14.44
N ALA A 17 2.13 -4.15 14.13
CA ALA A 17 3.03 -3.35 14.95
C ALA A 17 3.62 -2.21 14.12
N TRP A 18 3.98 -1.13 14.80
CA TRP A 18 4.83 -0.09 14.26
C TRP A 18 6.09 0.01 15.12
N PHE A 19 7.26 0.05 14.49
CA PHE A 19 8.54 0.26 15.15
C PHE A 19 9.15 1.57 14.65
N ASP A 20 9.41 2.50 15.56
CA ASP A 20 10.07 3.76 15.25
C ASP A 20 11.53 3.47 14.83
N ALA A 21 11.99 4.12 13.76
CA ALA A 21 13.37 4.02 13.28
C ALA A 21 13.90 5.42 12.93
N PRO A 22 15.15 5.74 13.29
CA PRO A 22 15.71 7.07 13.06
C PRO A 22 16.13 7.33 11.59
N SER A 23 16.23 6.29 10.76
CA SER A 23 16.45 6.41 9.31
C SER A 23 15.94 5.18 8.56
N LEU A 24 15.98 5.22 7.23
CA LEU A 24 15.64 4.08 6.39
C LEU A 24 16.65 2.94 6.59
N ILE A 25 17.92 3.24 6.86
CA ILE A 25 18.95 2.21 7.11
C ILE A 25 18.61 1.37 8.34
N GLU A 26 18.30 1.98 9.50
CA GLU A 26 17.94 1.19 10.69
C GLU A 26 16.63 0.42 10.49
N GLY A 27 15.66 1.03 9.80
CA GLY A 27 14.44 0.34 9.43
C GLY A 27 14.71 -0.86 8.50
N ALA A 28 15.52 -0.69 7.46
CA ALA A 28 15.87 -1.79 6.55
C ALA A 28 16.63 -2.92 7.27
N ALA A 29 17.42 -2.62 8.29
CA ALA A 29 18.10 -3.63 9.10
C ALA A 29 17.11 -4.55 9.83
N LEU A 30 16.05 -3.99 10.43
CA LEU A 30 14.99 -4.80 11.04
C LEU A 30 14.15 -5.52 9.99
N ALA A 31 13.73 -4.83 8.91
CA ALA A 31 12.94 -5.41 7.84
C ALA A 31 13.65 -6.63 7.21
N GLY A 32 14.97 -6.54 7.08
CA GLY A 32 15.84 -7.62 6.64
C GLY A 32 15.84 -8.86 7.53
N ARG A 33 15.75 -8.68 8.86
CA ARG A 33 15.59 -9.81 9.79
C ARG A 33 14.20 -10.42 9.68
N ILE A 34 13.17 -9.59 9.48
CA ILE A 34 11.77 -10.01 9.42
C ILE A 34 11.50 -10.90 8.19
N VAL A 35 11.99 -10.52 7.00
CA VAL A 35 11.74 -11.33 5.78
C VAL A 35 12.39 -12.72 5.84
N GLU A 36 13.46 -12.88 6.62
CA GLU A 36 14.10 -14.18 6.85
C GLU A 36 13.32 -15.07 7.83
N LEU A 37 12.41 -14.51 8.63
CA LEU A 37 11.50 -15.28 9.49
C LEU A 37 10.39 -15.94 8.68
N SER A 38 9.75 -15.16 7.80
CA SER A 38 8.71 -15.65 6.90
C SER A 38 8.49 -14.69 5.74
N ALA A 39 8.36 -15.24 4.54
CA ALA A 39 8.05 -14.49 3.32
C ALA A 39 6.63 -13.92 3.30
N GLU A 40 5.73 -14.42 4.17
CA GLU A 40 4.34 -13.97 4.27
C GLU A 40 4.19 -12.68 5.10
N ILE A 41 5.23 -12.29 5.84
CA ILE A 41 5.20 -11.07 6.64
C ILE A 41 5.28 -9.86 5.71
N VAL A 42 4.34 -8.94 5.89
CA VAL A 42 4.25 -7.72 5.09
C VAL A 42 4.85 -6.55 5.87
N VAL A 43 5.81 -5.86 5.25
CA VAL A 43 6.51 -4.70 5.86
C VAL A 43 6.33 -3.46 5.00
N ASP A 44 5.96 -2.35 5.63
CA ASP A 44 5.99 -1.02 5.03
C ASP A 44 7.08 -0.21 5.75
N LEU A 45 8.21 0.02 5.08
CA LEU A 45 9.31 0.84 5.58
C LEU A 45 9.13 2.30 5.12
N ARG A 46 9.24 3.22 6.07
CA ARG A 46 9.05 4.67 5.91
C ARG A 46 10.21 5.40 6.60
N ALA A 47 10.38 6.69 6.33
CA ALA A 47 11.47 7.48 6.87
C ALA A 47 11.54 7.50 8.41
N THR A 48 10.40 7.36 9.10
CA THR A 48 10.29 7.45 10.56
C THR A 48 10.17 6.10 11.26
N GLY A 49 10.11 4.99 10.52
CA GLY A 49 9.83 3.68 11.09
C GLY A 49 9.24 2.70 10.09
N MET A 50 8.74 1.59 10.62
CA MET A 50 8.09 0.57 9.80
C MET A 50 6.81 0.07 10.40
N ARG A 51 5.86 -0.28 9.53
CA ARG A 51 4.68 -1.06 9.86
C ARG A 51 4.90 -2.51 9.50
N VAL A 52 4.65 -3.42 10.43
CA VAL A 52 4.73 -4.87 10.23
C VAL A 52 3.33 -5.46 10.40
N ARG A 53 2.90 -6.27 9.44
CA ARG A 53 1.63 -7.03 9.49
C ARG A 53 1.91 -8.52 9.41
N LEU A 54 1.28 -9.28 10.32
CA LEU A 54 1.36 -10.73 10.37
C LEU A 54 -0.01 -11.35 10.10
N ASP A 55 -0.02 -12.48 9.39
CA ASP A 55 -1.22 -13.30 9.20
C ASP A 55 -1.55 -14.17 10.43
N SER A 56 -0.56 -14.41 11.31
CA SER A 56 -0.71 -15.11 12.59
C SER A 56 0.18 -14.49 13.68
N ASP A 57 -0.07 -14.80 14.95
CA ASP A 57 0.74 -14.32 16.09
C ASP A 57 2.07 -15.07 16.28
N GLU A 58 2.31 -16.14 15.50
CA GLU A 58 3.48 -17.03 15.61
C GLU A 58 4.83 -16.28 15.60
N HIS A 59 4.96 -15.26 14.74
CA HIS A 59 6.21 -14.52 14.57
C HIS A 59 6.30 -13.24 15.41
N ALA A 60 5.26 -12.89 16.18
CA ALA A 60 5.19 -11.61 16.88
C ALA A 60 6.34 -11.43 17.89
N GLU A 61 6.64 -12.46 18.68
CA GLU A 61 7.72 -12.42 19.68
C GLU A 61 9.10 -12.31 19.01
N ALA A 62 9.34 -13.05 17.92
CA ALA A 62 10.60 -13.04 17.20
C ALA A 62 10.88 -11.68 16.55
N VAL A 63 9.85 -11.05 15.98
CA VAL A 63 9.94 -9.69 15.41
C VAL A 63 10.21 -8.66 16.51
N SER A 64 9.48 -8.71 17.63
CA SER A 64 9.72 -7.83 18.78
C SER A 64 11.11 -8.01 19.39
N ALA A 65 11.64 -9.24 19.43
CA ALA A 65 13.02 -9.49 19.87
C ALA A 65 14.04 -8.88 18.90
N ALA A 66 13.87 -9.09 17.59
CA ALA A 66 14.75 -8.50 16.58
C ALA A 66 14.75 -6.96 16.61
N ALA A 67 13.61 -6.33 16.87
CA ALA A 67 13.50 -4.89 17.05
C ALA A 67 14.28 -4.41 18.28
N ARG A 68 14.11 -5.08 19.43
CA ARG A 68 14.84 -4.78 20.67
C ARG A 68 16.36 -4.92 20.53
N ASP A 69 16.82 -5.95 19.82
CA ASP A 69 18.25 -6.16 19.53
C ASP A 69 18.86 -5.02 18.72
N LEU A 70 18.05 -4.33 17.92
CA LEU A 70 18.44 -3.15 17.13
C LEU A 70 18.15 -1.83 17.86
N GLY A 71 17.62 -1.88 19.08
CA GLY A 71 17.26 -0.68 19.86
C GLY A 71 16.02 0.06 19.34
N LEU A 72 15.21 -0.57 18.48
CA LEU A 72 13.99 0.03 17.93
C LEU A 72 12.81 -0.18 18.87
N ALA A 73 12.05 0.88 19.11
CA ALA A 73 10.91 0.86 20.02
C ALA A 73 9.60 0.68 19.26
N ALA A 74 8.71 -0.16 19.79
CA ALA A 74 7.35 -0.23 19.28
C ALA A 74 6.54 1.00 19.70
N ASN A 75 5.79 1.57 18.76
CA ASN A 75 4.91 2.71 19.00
C ASN A 75 3.49 2.38 18.54
N PRO A 76 2.65 1.80 19.40
CA PRO A 76 1.30 1.41 19.02
C PRO A 76 0.35 2.58 18.82
N ALA A 77 0.73 3.81 19.21
CA ALA A 77 -0.14 4.99 19.16
C ALA A 77 -0.34 5.54 17.74
N VAL A 78 0.58 5.22 16.81
CA VAL A 78 0.51 5.69 15.40
C VAL A 78 -0.27 4.75 14.48
N LEU A 79 -0.72 3.61 15.00
CA LEU A 79 -1.42 2.61 14.20
C LEU A 79 -2.79 3.12 13.77
N GLN A 80 -2.98 3.19 12.45
CA GLN A 80 -4.25 3.51 11.81
C GLN A 80 -4.53 2.54 10.67
N HIS A 81 -5.80 2.17 10.53
CA HIS A 81 -6.32 1.49 9.35
C HIS A 81 -7.46 2.32 8.75
N LEU A 82 -7.44 2.44 7.43
CA LEU A 82 -8.44 3.15 6.64
C LEU A 82 -9.11 2.18 5.67
N SER A 83 -10.43 2.23 5.61
CA SER A 83 -11.22 1.57 4.56
C SER A 83 -12.29 2.53 4.05
N VAL A 84 -12.55 2.52 2.75
CA VAL A 84 -13.64 3.30 2.15
C VAL A 84 -14.88 2.40 2.07
N VAL A 85 -16.05 2.93 2.44
CA VAL A 85 -17.31 2.17 2.39
C VAL A 85 -18.27 2.80 1.40
N PHE A 86 -18.66 2.04 0.39
CA PHE A 86 -19.74 2.41 -0.53
C PHE A 86 -21.03 1.70 -0.13
N GLU A 87 -22.07 2.49 0.10
CA GLU A 87 -23.42 1.97 0.34
C GLU A 87 -24.21 1.97 -0.95
N SER A 88 -24.80 0.82 -1.28
CA SER A 88 -25.52 0.64 -2.54
C SER A 88 -26.82 -0.16 -2.38
N ALA A 89 -27.82 0.19 -3.17
CA ALA A 89 -29.00 -0.64 -3.36
C ALA A 89 -28.71 -1.93 -4.16
N ASN A 90 -27.63 -1.93 -4.96
CA ASN A 90 -27.15 -3.09 -5.69
C ASN A 90 -25.62 -3.27 -5.54
N PRO A 91 -25.15 -3.76 -4.38
CA PRO A 91 -23.73 -3.96 -4.08
C PRO A 91 -22.98 -4.79 -5.12
N THR A 92 -23.67 -5.73 -5.78
CA THR A 92 -23.04 -6.62 -6.77
C THR A 92 -22.56 -5.85 -8.00
N VAL A 93 -23.32 -4.86 -8.48
CA VAL A 93 -22.94 -4.10 -9.68
C VAL A 93 -21.84 -3.09 -9.33
N VAL A 94 -21.98 -2.37 -8.20
CA VAL A 94 -20.94 -1.46 -7.69
C VAL A 94 -19.63 -2.20 -7.45
N ARG A 95 -19.66 -3.41 -6.88
CA ARG A 95 -18.46 -4.24 -6.68
C ARG A 95 -17.75 -4.58 -7.99
N ARG A 96 -18.49 -4.99 -9.01
CA ARG A 96 -17.88 -5.34 -10.31
C ARG A 96 -17.21 -4.14 -10.97
N PHE A 97 -17.76 -2.94 -10.78
CA PHE A 97 -17.13 -1.70 -11.25
C PHE A 97 -15.79 -1.46 -10.52
N TRP A 98 -15.83 -1.34 -9.19
CA TRP A 98 -14.63 -1.04 -8.39
C TRP A 98 -13.55 -2.12 -8.45
N GLN A 99 -13.94 -3.39 -8.63
CA GLN A 99 -12.99 -4.49 -8.83
C GLN A 99 -12.16 -4.30 -10.09
N ARG A 100 -12.76 -3.84 -11.20
CA ARG A 100 -12.03 -3.60 -12.46
C ARG A 100 -11.17 -2.33 -12.40
N VAL A 101 -11.71 -1.28 -11.81
CA VAL A 101 -11.01 0.01 -11.60
C VAL A 101 -9.70 -0.22 -10.85
N LEU A 102 -9.79 -0.89 -9.70
CA LEU A 102 -8.68 -1.03 -8.76
C LEU A 102 -7.85 -2.30 -8.97
N ASP A 103 -8.35 -3.29 -9.71
CA ASP A 103 -7.76 -4.63 -9.84
C ASP A 103 -7.59 -5.33 -8.48
N TYR A 104 -8.56 -5.10 -7.60
CA TYR A 104 -8.59 -5.67 -6.25
C TYR A 104 -9.17 -7.07 -6.21
N ALA A 105 -8.71 -7.87 -5.24
CA ALA A 105 -9.24 -9.20 -5.00
C ALA A 105 -10.54 -9.12 -4.17
N PRO A 106 -11.59 -9.89 -4.51
CA PRO A 106 -12.78 -9.98 -3.69
C PRO A 106 -12.50 -10.75 -2.39
N GLY A 107 -12.92 -10.17 -1.26
CA GLY A 107 -12.91 -10.83 0.05
C GLY A 107 -14.18 -11.66 0.29
N GLU A 108 -14.14 -12.51 1.32
CA GLU A 108 -15.27 -13.38 1.71
C GLU A 108 -16.53 -12.57 2.10
N ASP A 109 -16.34 -11.39 2.70
CA ASP A 109 -17.43 -10.51 3.13
C ASP A 109 -18.02 -9.66 1.99
N GLY A 110 -17.55 -9.88 0.75
CA GLY A 110 -17.94 -9.14 -0.44
C GLY A 110 -17.23 -7.80 -0.62
N GLY A 111 -16.30 -7.43 0.27
CA GLY A 111 -15.37 -6.31 0.08
C GLY A 111 -14.33 -6.58 -1.00
N LEU A 112 -13.52 -5.57 -1.29
CA LEU A 112 -12.40 -5.61 -2.22
C LEU A 112 -11.14 -5.17 -1.48
N ALA A 113 -10.08 -5.96 -1.59
CA ALA A 113 -8.79 -5.69 -0.98
C ALA A 113 -7.69 -5.62 -2.03
N ASP A 114 -6.77 -4.67 -1.86
CA ASP A 114 -5.51 -4.65 -2.59
C ASP A 114 -4.74 -5.94 -2.31
N PRO A 115 -4.45 -6.77 -3.33
CA PRO A 115 -3.65 -7.99 -3.15
C PRO A 115 -2.26 -7.72 -2.55
N LEU A 116 -1.72 -6.52 -2.78
CA LEU A 116 -0.46 -6.06 -2.21
C LEU A 116 -0.64 -5.35 -0.87
N ARG A 117 -1.85 -5.19 -0.34
CA ARG A 117 -2.12 -4.56 0.97
C ARG A 117 -1.38 -3.22 1.17
N ARG A 118 -1.25 -2.40 0.13
CA ARG A 118 -0.66 -1.05 0.15
C ARG A 118 -1.75 0.01 0.35
N ASP A 119 -2.84 -0.15 -0.39
CA ASP A 119 -3.90 0.83 -0.48
C ASP A 119 -5.15 0.45 0.36
N PRO A 120 -6.03 1.41 0.72
CA PRO A 120 -7.22 1.15 1.52
C PRO A 120 -8.18 0.15 0.87
N ALA A 121 -8.73 -0.76 1.68
CA ALA A 121 -9.78 -1.67 1.23
C ALA A 121 -11.09 -0.91 0.91
N ILE A 122 -11.83 -1.40 -0.09
CA ILE A 122 -13.17 -0.93 -0.42
C ILE A 122 -14.19 -1.92 0.13
N ARG A 123 -15.03 -1.48 1.07
CA ARG A 123 -16.17 -2.27 1.55
C ARG A 123 -17.43 -1.81 0.83
N ILE A 124 -18.30 -2.76 0.49
CA ILE A 124 -19.55 -2.45 -0.20
C ILE A 124 -20.69 -3.05 0.61
N ARG A 125 -21.62 -2.19 1.05
CA ARG A 125 -22.70 -2.58 1.95
C ARG A 125 -24.05 -2.34 1.30
N GLN A 126 -24.98 -3.27 1.53
CA GLN A 126 -26.36 -3.13 1.10
C GLN A 126 -27.00 -1.96 1.85
N SER A 127 -27.61 -1.04 1.10
CA SER A 127 -28.50 -0.02 1.63
C SER A 127 -29.90 -0.21 1.04
N THR A 128 -30.92 0.03 1.86
CA THR A 128 -32.33 0.04 1.44
C THR A 128 -32.86 1.47 1.26
N GLU A 129 -32.05 2.48 1.60
CA GLU A 129 -32.42 3.89 1.49
C GLU A 129 -31.91 4.48 0.17
N PRO A 130 -32.79 5.01 -0.69
CA PRO A 130 -32.36 5.79 -1.85
C PRO A 130 -31.69 7.08 -1.38
N ARG A 131 -30.40 7.26 -1.68
CA ARG A 131 -29.62 8.45 -1.27
C ARG A 131 -29.00 9.17 -2.49
N PRO A 132 -29.84 9.76 -3.38
CA PRO A 132 -29.42 10.26 -4.70
C PRO A 132 -28.41 11.43 -4.68
N LEU A 133 -28.07 12.00 -3.52
CA LEU A 133 -27.15 13.14 -3.38
C LEU A 133 -25.95 12.87 -2.46
N ARG A 134 -25.80 11.66 -1.90
CA ARG A 134 -24.78 11.38 -0.86
C ARG A 134 -23.53 10.63 -1.35
N ASN A 135 -23.62 9.87 -2.42
CA ASN A 135 -22.49 9.07 -2.94
C ASN A 135 -21.68 9.87 -3.96
N ARG A 136 -21.01 10.95 -3.50
CA ARG A 136 -20.09 11.78 -4.31
C ARG A 136 -18.66 11.70 -3.80
N ILE A 137 -18.19 10.48 -3.56
CA ILE A 137 -16.75 10.27 -3.41
C ILE A 137 -16.14 10.29 -4.82
N HIS A 138 -15.02 10.99 -4.94
CA HIS A 138 -14.15 10.94 -6.10
C HIS A 138 -12.85 10.28 -5.66
N LEU A 139 -12.42 9.21 -6.32
CA LEU A 139 -11.11 8.60 -6.11
C LEU A 139 -10.21 8.87 -7.32
N ASP A 140 -8.97 9.26 -7.08
CA ASP A 140 -7.96 9.38 -8.15
C ASP A 140 -7.06 8.14 -8.15
N VAL A 141 -7.02 7.44 -9.28
CA VAL A 141 -6.27 6.18 -9.43
C VAL A 141 -5.36 6.29 -10.65
N VAL A 142 -4.04 6.24 -10.46
CA VAL A 142 -3.09 6.17 -11.57
C VAL A 142 -2.53 4.77 -11.67
N ARG A 143 -2.58 4.20 -12.87
CA ARG A 143 -2.00 2.88 -13.18
C ARG A 143 -1.21 2.97 -14.48
N PRO A 144 -0.25 2.08 -14.74
CA PRO A 144 0.40 2.02 -16.06
C PRO A 144 -0.65 1.99 -17.17
N ALA A 145 -0.43 2.74 -18.26
CA ALA A 145 -1.43 2.91 -19.32
C ALA A 145 -2.05 1.59 -19.83
N ALA A 146 -1.24 0.54 -20.01
CA ALA A 146 -1.72 -0.77 -20.41
C ALA A 146 -2.74 -1.39 -19.42
N ALA A 147 -2.58 -1.15 -18.12
CA ALA A 147 -3.52 -1.63 -17.11
C ALA A 147 -4.84 -0.84 -17.14
N VAL A 148 -4.79 0.46 -17.44
CA VAL A 148 -5.99 1.29 -17.66
C VAL A 148 -6.77 0.81 -18.88
N GLU A 149 -6.08 0.54 -19.99
CA GLU A 149 -6.68 -0.03 -21.20
C GLU A 149 -7.34 -1.39 -20.92
N GLN A 150 -6.65 -2.27 -20.18
CA GLN A 150 -7.17 -3.59 -19.80
C GLN A 150 -8.41 -3.52 -18.89
N ALA A 151 -8.56 -2.49 -18.07
CA ALA A 151 -9.75 -2.30 -17.24
C ALA A 151 -11.03 -2.10 -18.08
N SER A 152 -10.89 -1.54 -19.29
CA SER A 152 -11.93 -1.48 -20.32
C SER A 152 -13.29 -0.96 -19.81
N LEU A 153 -13.27 0.19 -19.13
CA LEU A 153 -14.45 0.77 -18.47
C LEU A 153 -15.41 1.51 -19.42
N GLY A 154 -15.05 1.64 -20.70
CA GLY A 154 -15.83 2.36 -21.70
C GLY A 154 -15.41 3.82 -21.83
N GLU A 155 -16.33 4.66 -22.32
CA GLU A 155 -16.07 6.09 -22.54
C GLU A 155 -15.90 6.82 -21.21
N ALA A 156 -14.81 7.57 -21.11
CA ALA A 156 -14.51 8.44 -19.98
C ALA A 156 -15.05 9.85 -20.21
N SER A 157 -15.22 10.60 -19.13
CA SER A 157 -15.75 11.95 -19.11
C SER A 157 -14.83 12.90 -18.34
N GLY A 158 -15.32 14.10 -18.03
CA GLY A 158 -14.58 15.09 -17.25
C GLY A 158 -13.55 15.90 -18.06
N PRO A 159 -12.93 16.92 -17.44
CA PRO A 159 -12.05 17.87 -18.14
C PRO A 159 -10.78 17.23 -18.69
N PHE A 160 -10.35 16.10 -18.11
CA PHE A 160 -9.17 15.36 -18.54
C PHE A 160 -9.50 14.08 -19.33
N GLY A 161 -10.80 13.78 -19.53
CA GLY A 161 -11.23 12.59 -20.28
C GLY A 161 -10.83 11.27 -19.64
N VAL A 162 -10.78 11.20 -18.31
CA VAL A 162 -10.38 10.01 -17.52
C VAL A 162 -11.39 9.67 -16.40
N CYS A 163 -12.45 10.46 -16.26
CA CYS A 163 -13.44 10.29 -15.20
C CYS A 163 -14.47 9.23 -15.60
N HIS A 164 -14.66 8.24 -14.73
CA HIS A 164 -15.72 7.23 -14.82
C HIS A 164 -16.62 7.32 -13.59
N THR A 165 -17.86 6.88 -13.74
CA THR A 165 -18.84 6.88 -12.66
C THR A 165 -19.35 5.47 -12.42
N ASP A 166 -19.43 5.06 -11.17
CA ASP A 166 -20.09 3.81 -10.79
C ASP A 166 -21.63 3.93 -10.96
N PRO A 167 -22.39 2.82 -10.88
CA PRO A 167 -23.85 2.85 -11.03
C PRO A 167 -24.61 3.75 -10.04
N ASP A 168 -23.98 4.10 -8.92
CA ASP A 168 -24.59 4.87 -7.83
C ASP A 168 -24.12 6.33 -7.81
N GLY A 169 -23.25 6.73 -8.74
CA GLY A 169 -22.79 8.11 -8.90
C GLY A 169 -21.44 8.44 -8.27
N ASN A 170 -20.71 7.47 -7.69
CA ASN A 170 -19.35 7.73 -7.21
C ASN A 170 -18.40 7.85 -8.41
N GLU A 171 -17.47 8.79 -8.34
CA GLU A 171 -16.56 9.11 -9.43
C GLU A 171 -15.16 8.53 -9.19
N VAL A 172 -14.49 8.19 -10.28
CA VAL A 172 -13.07 7.82 -10.27
C VAL A 172 -12.38 8.37 -11.50
N ASP A 173 -11.28 9.07 -11.31
CA ASP A 173 -10.34 9.34 -12.41
C ASP A 173 -9.40 8.15 -12.52
N LEU A 174 -9.54 7.37 -13.60
CA LEU A 174 -8.64 6.27 -13.92
C LEU A 174 -7.57 6.76 -14.90
N VAL A 175 -6.48 7.26 -14.34
CA VAL A 175 -5.46 8.00 -15.07
C VAL A 175 -4.40 7.05 -15.63
N PRO A 176 -4.09 7.10 -16.94
CA PRO A 176 -3.00 6.34 -17.54
C PRO A 176 -1.65 6.98 -17.18
N GLY A 177 -0.92 6.31 -16.29
CA GLY A 177 0.48 6.59 -15.95
C GLY A 177 1.43 6.24 -17.10
N LYS A 178 2.64 6.78 -17.02
CA LYS A 178 3.67 6.65 -18.06
C LYS A 178 4.93 5.99 -17.50
N ALA A 179 5.79 5.48 -18.36
CA ALA A 179 7.15 5.15 -17.94
C ALA A 179 7.84 6.42 -17.41
N LEU A 180 8.66 6.29 -16.37
CA LEU A 180 9.37 7.44 -15.78
C LEU A 180 10.40 8.02 -16.77
N GLY A 181 11.05 7.17 -17.54
CA GLY A 181 11.95 7.59 -18.62
C GLY A 181 12.50 6.40 -19.41
N GLU A 182 13.04 6.67 -20.59
CA GLU A 182 13.52 5.64 -21.52
C GLU A 182 14.97 5.17 -21.27
N ARG A 183 15.67 5.81 -20.33
CA ARG A 183 17.05 5.44 -20.00
C ARG A 183 17.09 4.11 -19.28
N ILE A 184 18.16 3.34 -19.48
CA ILE A 184 18.35 2.01 -18.86
C ILE A 184 18.11 2.02 -17.34
N GLY A 185 18.54 3.08 -16.64
CA GLY A 185 18.37 3.20 -15.19
C GLY A 185 16.98 3.68 -14.71
N THR A 186 16.05 3.97 -15.60
CA THR A 186 14.69 4.43 -15.26
C THR A 186 13.58 3.72 -16.04
N ALA A 187 13.95 2.80 -16.95
CA ALA A 187 13.02 2.15 -17.87
C ALA A 187 12.04 1.19 -17.18
N ASP A 188 12.43 0.69 -16.02
CA ASP A 188 11.65 -0.16 -15.12
C ASP A 188 10.77 0.63 -14.13
N TRP A 189 10.89 1.96 -14.10
CA TRP A 189 10.08 2.84 -13.26
C TRP A 189 8.85 3.38 -13.98
N GLN A 190 7.77 3.55 -13.23
CA GLN A 190 6.51 4.14 -13.68
C GLN A 190 6.25 5.46 -12.94
N ALA A 191 5.75 6.45 -13.66
CA ALA A 191 5.19 7.69 -13.14
C ALA A 191 3.68 7.49 -12.91
N VAL A 192 3.33 7.12 -11.67
CA VAL A 192 1.96 6.80 -11.21
C VAL A 192 1.64 7.62 -9.96
N PHE A 193 1.51 8.95 -10.14
CA PHE A 193 1.56 9.99 -9.09
C PHE A 193 2.88 10.10 -8.32
N SER A 194 3.66 9.05 -8.25
CA SER A 194 5.05 9.03 -7.79
C SER A 194 5.93 8.29 -8.80
N ALA A 195 7.24 8.33 -8.60
CA ALA A 195 8.13 7.39 -9.27
C ALA A 195 8.07 6.06 -8.50
N MET A 196 7.62 4.99 -9.17
CA MET A 196 7.46 3.67 -8.56
C MET A 196 8.08 2.56 -9.40
N ALA A 197 8.76 1.63 -8.74
CA ALA A 197 9.25 0.39 -9.34
C ALA A 197 8.89 -0.82 -8.47
N CYS A 198 8.66 -1.97 -9.10
CA CYS A 198 8.33 -3.22 -8.43
C CYS A 198 9.26 -4.32 -8.93
N TYR A 199 10.12 -4.82 -8.04
CA TYR A 199 11.11 -5.83 -8.34
C TYR A 199 10.70 -7.18 -7.77
N ARG A 200 10.76 -8.22 -8.61
CA ARG A 200 10.59 -9.60 -8.16
C ARG A 200 11.87 -10.11 -7.52
N THR A 201 11.72 -10.83 -6.41
CA THR A 201 12.83 -11.45 -5.69
C THR A 201 12.59 -12.96 -5.57
N THR A 202 13.65 -13.74 -5.71
CA THR A 202 13.59 -15.21 -5.67
C THR A 202 13.98 -15.80 -4.33
N SER A 203 14.44 -14.98 -3.38
CA SER A 203 14.77 -15.40 -2.02
C SER A 203 14.60 -14.27 -1.01
N PRO A 204 14.36 -14.59 0.28
CA PRO A 204 14.36 -13.60 1.36
C PRO A 204 15.66 -12.79 1.44
N THR A 205 16.81 -13.44 1.23
CA THR A 205 18.11 -12.77 1.20
C THR A 205 18.21 -11.72 0.10
N GLN A 206 17.75 -12.03 -1.12
CA GLN A 206 17.73 -11.03 -2.21
C GLN A 206 16.79 -9.87 -1.88
N GLN A 207 15.64 -10.17 -1.26
CA GLN A 207 14.68 -9.17 -0.84
C GLN A 207 15.25 -8.22 0.22
N ARG A 208 15.92 -8.77 1.25
CA ARG A 208 16.66 -8.01 2.25
C ARG A 208 17.71 -7.12 1.59
N ASP A 209 18.57 -7.69 0.75
CA ASP A 209 19.71 -6.98 0.18
C ASP A 209 19.27 -5.82 -0.71
N LEU A 210 18.19 -6.01 -1.50
CA LEU A 210 17.61 -4.96 -2.31
C LEU A 210 17.01 -3.83 -1.47
N ALA A 211 16.29 -4.15 -0.39
CA ALA A 211 15.72 -3.15 0.50
C ALA A 211 16.79 -2.36 1.25
N ALA A 212 17.84 -3.03 1.72
CA ALA A 212 18.99 -2.39 2.36
C ALA A 212 19.74 -1.46 1.40
N ALA A 213 19.95 -1.88 0.15
CA ALA A 213 20.58 -1.04 -0.86
C ALA A 213 19.73 0.20 -1.19
N ALA A 214 18.41 0.04 -1.34
CA ALA A 214 17.50 1.15 -1.59
C ALA A 214 17.49 2.16 -0.42
N ALA A 215 17.43 1.66 0.82
CA ALA A 215 17.49 2.49 2.02
C ALA A 215 18.81 3.27 2.14
N ALA A 216 19.95 2.62 1.91
CA ALA A 216 21.25 3.28 1.95
C ALA A 216 21.37 4.40 0.91
N LEU A 217 20.93 4.16 -0.33
CA LEU A 217 20.95 5.17 -1.39
C LEU A 217 20.02 6.36 -1.07
N ALA A 218 18.85 6.09 -0.49
CA ALA A 218 17.90 7.12 -0.10
C ALA A 218 18.47 8.01 1.03
N ASP A 219 19.00 7.41 2.09
CA ASP A 219 19.59 8.15 3.22
C ASP A 219 20.85 8.92 2.80
N ASP A 220 21.73 8.32 1.98
CA ASP A 220 22.94 8.99 1.47
C ASP A 220 22.61 10.26 0.65
N THR A 221 21.43 10.28 0.01
CA THR A 221 20.99 11.40 -0.83
C THR A 221 19.98 12.31 -0.13
N GLY A 222 19.53 11.97 1.08
CA GLY A 222 18.43 12.66 1.76
C GLY A 222 17.10 12.58 0.99
N PHE A 223 16.94 11.58 0.12
CA PHE A 223 15.76 11.44 -0.72
C PHE A 223 14.68 10.61 -0.01
N PRO A 224 13.42 11.08 0.07
CA PRO A 224 12.36 10.32 0.70
C PRO A 224 12.03 9.07 -0.11
N LEU A 225 11.91 7.93 0.58
CA LEU A 225 11.57 6.66 -0.05
C LEU A 225 10.60 5.87 0.82
N LEU A 226 9.60 5.29 0.18
CA LEU A 226 8.72 4.29 0.76
C LEU A 226 9.14 2.94 0.17
N VAL A 227 9.47 1.98 1.03
CA VAL A 227 9.87 0.63 0.62
C VAL A 227 8.89 -0.38 1.19
N ASP A 228 8.21 -1.11 0.32
CA ASP A 228 7.23 -2.11 0.71
C ASP A 228 7.75 -3.51 0.38
N LEU A 229 7.82 -4.38 1.39
CA LEU A 229 8.19 -5.78 1.27
C LEU A 229 6.94 -6.63 1.27
N ARG A 230 6.76 -7.44 0.22
CA ARG A 230 5.65 -8.38 0.03
C ARG A 230 6.20 -9.76 -0.33
N PRO A 231 5.41 -10.85 -0.26
CA PRO A 231 5.87 -12.16 -0.69
C PRO A 231 6.49 -12.11 -2.11
N GLY A 232 7.81 -12.27 -2.19
CA GLY A 232 8.56 -12.25 -3.45
C GLY A 232 8.68 -10.90 -4.16
N LEU A 233 8.37 -9.76 -3.52
CA LEU A 233 8.43 -8.44 -4.15
C LEU A 233 9.10 -7.39 -3.24
N VAL A 234 9.87 -6.49 -3.85
CA VAL A 234 10.24 -5.19 -3.27
C VAL A 234 9.64 -4.10 -4.13
N ILE A 235 8.83 -3.25 -3.52
CA ILE A 235 8.22 -2.11 -4.21
C ILE A 235 8.86 -0.86 -3.64
N ILE A 236 9.39 -0.02 -4.53
CA ILE A 236 10.03 1.24 -4.22
C ILE A 236 9.15 2.35 -4.77
N ASP A 237 8.86 3.34 -3.94
CA ASP A 237 7.96 4.44 -4.23
C ASP A 237 8.53 5.73 -3.67
N SER A 238 8.71 6.75 -4.52
CA SER A 238 9.23 8.05 -4.09
C SER A 238 8.28 8.84 -3.19
N GLY A 239 7.03 8.38 -3.04
CA GLY A 239 5.95 9.16 -2.48
C GLY A 239 5.52 10.27 -3.44
N LYS A 240 4.21 10.48 -3.53
CA LYS A 240 3.67 11.63 -4.24
C LYS A 240 4.07 12.89 -3.47
N ASP A 241 4.67 13.85 -4.18
CA ASP A 241 5.02 15.20 -3.70
C ASP A 241 5.99 15.24 -2.49
N GLN A 242 6.49 14.12 -1.99
CA GLN A 242 7.39 14.09 -0.81
C GLN A 242 8.75 14.77 -1.04
N TRP A 243 9.13 14.96 -2.30
CA TRP A 243 10.34 15.69 -2.70
C TRP A 243 10.17 17.21 -2.64
N GLU A 244 8.94 17.72 -2.48
CA GLU A 244 8.69 19.14 -2.29
C GLU A 244 8.96 19.48 -0.82
N ASP A 245 9.93 20.36 -0.55
CA ASP A 245 10.38 20.72 0.81
C ASP A 245 9.22 21.20 1.73
N ASP A 246 8.13 21.70 1.15
CA ASP A 246 6.92 22.18 1.86
C ASP A 246 5.87 21.07 2.10
N ALA A 247 6.06 19.86 1.55
CA ALA A 247 5.10 18.75 1.65
C ALA A 247 5.29 17.87 2.90
N HIS A 248 6.25 18.20 3.78
CA HIS A 248 6.46 17.52 5.06
C HIS A 248 5.39 17.92 6.10
N GLY A 249 4.14 17.56 5.82
CA GLY A 249 3.04 17.59 6.77
C GLY A 249 2.89 16.22 7.41
N LEU A 250 3.68 15.96 8.46
CA LEU A 250 3.37 15.22 9.71
C LEU A 250 4.65 15.00 10.52
#